data_AF-A0A1F4II93-F1
#
_entry.id   AF-A0A1F4II93-F1
#
_cell.length_a   1.000
_cell.length_b   1.000
_cell.length_c   1.000
_cell.angle_alpha   90.00
_cell.angle_beta   90.00
_cell.angle_gamma   90.00
#
_symmetry.space_group_name_H-M   'P 1'
#
loop_
_entity.id
_entity.type
_entity.pdbx_description
1 polymer ?
#
loop_
_entity_poly.entity_id
_entity_poly.type
_entity_poly.pdbx_seq_one_letter_code
_entity_poly.pdbx_strand_id
1 'polypeptide(L)'
;MSASPWDALLRTTRKARFDRCQEAAPTLKTSLAGQVRNLLRRDGPSSAASICMEVDIPSTSLVSAVLKHDLARGCVKLINGLYELDSGWDEELQQKISQAKTLLERNGYSVEKRS
;
A
#
# COMPACT_ATOMS: atom_id res chain seq x y z
N MET A 1 -31.92 12.16 27.76
CA MET A 1 -30.45 12.31 27.61
C MET A 1 -30.20 12.99 26.28
N SER A 2 -30.00 14.30 26.26
CA SER A 2 -29.73 15.07 25.03
C SER A 2 -28.27 14.87 24.63
N ALA A 3 -28.04 14.36 23.42
CA ALA A 3 -26.69 14.22 22.87
C ALA A 3 -25.99 15.58 22.80
N SER A 4 -24.70 15.62 23.14
CA SER A 4 -23.93 16.85 23.22
C SER A 4 -23.78 17.48 21.82
N PRO A 5 -23.89 18.82 21.66
CA PRO A 5 -23.72 19.50 20.37
C PRO A 5 -22.38 19.20 19.69
N TRP A 6 -21.36 18.87 20.51
CA TRP A 6 -20.02 18.51 20.06
C TRP A 6 -19.96 17.13 19.39
N ASP A 7 -20.84 16.19 19.76
CA ASP A 7 -20.91 14.87 19.12
C ASP A 7 -21.42 14.95 17.68
N ALA A 8 -22.31 15.90 17.39
CA ALA A 8 -22.83 16.14 16.06
C ALA A 8 -21.74 16.73 15.13
N LEU A 9 -20.90 17.62 15.66
CA LEU A 9 -19.75 18.22 14.96
C LEU A 9 -18.67 17.19 14.61
N LEU A 10 -18.37 16.25 15.52
CA LEU A 10 -17.40 15.18 15.28
C LEU A 10 -17.90 14.13 14.28
N ARG A 11 -19.21 13.84 14.28
CA ARG A 11 -19.83 12.90 13.33
C ARG A 11 -19.91 13.48 11.92
N THR A 12 -20.25 14.76 11.78
CA THR A 12 -20.33 15.46 10.48
C THR A 12 -18.95 15.60 9.83
N THR A 13 -17.91 15.92 10.59
CA THR A 13 -16.53 16.01 10.08
C THR A 13 -15.95 14.64 9.67
N ARG A 14 -16.27 13.55 10.40
CA ARG A 14 -15.87 12.19 9.97
C ARG A 14 -16.58 11.74 8.70
N LYS A 15 -17.88 12.00 8.59
CA LYS A 15 -18.68 11.60 7.42
C LYS A 15 -18.24 12.37 6.15
N ALA A 16 -18.00 13.67 6.28
CA ALA A 16 -17.49 14.49 5.17
C ALA A 16 -16.09 14.09 4.66
N ARG A 17 -15.23 13.51 5.52
CA ARG A 17 -13.93 12.94 5.09
C ARG A 17 -14.08 11.61 4.37
N PHE A 18 -15.03 10.77 4.77
CA PHE A 18 -15.28 9.48 4.15
C PHE A 18 -15.94 9.64 2.77
N ASP A 19 -16.89 10.57 2.66
CA ASP A 19 -17.61 10.81 1.40
C ASP A 19 -16.71 11.48 0.34
N ARG A 20 -15.76 12.35 0.74
CA ARG A 20 -14.74 12.92 -0.17
C ARG A 20 -13.81 11.85 -0.78
N CYS A 21 -13.68 10.68 -0.15
CA CYS A 21 -12.92 9.56 -0.71
C CYS A 21 -13.71 8.74 -1.73
N GLN A 22 -15.04 8.87 -1.81
CA GLN A 22 -15.89 8.05 -2.68
C GLN A 22 -16.23 8.70 -4.03
N GLU A 23 -16.03 10.01 -4.20
CA GLU A 23 -16.38 10.73 -5.43
C GLU A 23 -15.28 10.77 -6.50
N ALA A 24 -14.11 10.17 -6.26
CA ALA A 24 -13.08 10.02 -7.29
C ALA A 24 -13.39 8.79 -8.15
N ALA A 25 -13.94 9.01 -9.35
CA ALA A 25 -14.14 8.01 -10.38
C ALA A 25 -12.87 7.13 -10.63
N PRO A 26 -13.04 5.85 -11.02
CA PRO A 26 -11.98 4.84 -10.99
C PRO A 26 -11.06 4.98 -12.20
N THR A 27 -10.16 5.95 -12.15
CA THR A 27 -8.85 5.73 -12.78
C THR A 27 -8.07 4.90 -11.77
N LEU A 28 -7.49 3.77 -12.18
CA LEU A 28 -6.57 2.96 -11.37
C LEU A 28 -5.31 3.79 -11.04
N LYS A 29 -5.46 4.86 -10.26
CA LYS A 29 -4.37 5.61 -9.68
C LYS A 29 -3.80 4.69 -8.62
N THR A 30 -2.75 3.96 -9.01
CA THR A 30 -1.93 3.21 -8.06
C THR A 30 -1.58 4.15 -6.90
N SER A 31 -1.69 3.65 -5.67
CA SER A 31 -1.33 4.43 -4.49
C SER A 31 0.10 4.97 -4.62
N LEU A 32 0.45 6.05 -3.93
CA LEU A 32 1.83 6.58 -3.95
C LEU A 32 2.86 5.48 -3.66
N ALA A 33 2.62 4.63 -2.67
CA ALA A 33 3.45 3.46 -2.40
C ALA A 33 3.47 2.45 -3.56
N GLY A 34 2.36 2.26 -4.28
CA GLY A 34 2.31 1.48 -5.51
C GLY A 34 3.15 2.08 -6.64
N GLN A 35 3.15 3.40 -6.79
CA GLN A 35 3.97 4.11 -7.78
C GLN A 35 5.46 3.98 -7.47
N VAL A 36 5.86 4.17 -6.21
CA VAL A 36 7.25 3.95 -5.77
C VAL A 36 7.67 2.50 -6.01
N ARG A 37 6.82 1.51 -5.67
CA ARG A 37 7.13 0.10 -5.96
C ARG A 37 7.28 -0.18 -7.45
N ASN A 38 6.44 0.41 -8.30
CA ASN A 38 6.56 0.25 -9.75
C ASN A 38 7.87 0.86 -10.27
N LEU A 39 8.27 2.02 -9.74
CA LEU A 39 9.57 2.63 -10.04
C LEU A 39 10.71 1.69 -9.65
N LEU A 40 10.71 1.17 -8.42
CA LEU A 40 11.75 0.25 -7.95
C LEU A 40 11.82 -1.06 -8.76
N ARG A 41 10.69 -1.53 -9.30
CA ARG A 41 10.67 -2.70 -10.22
C ARG A 41 11.28 -2.37 -11.58
N ARG A 42 11.03 -1.17 -12.09
CA ARG A 42 11.47 -0.72 -13.42
C ARG A 42 12.96 -0.37 -13.43
N ASP A 43 13.38 0.42 -12.44
CA ASP A 43 14.69 1.10 -12.44
C ASP A 43 15.67 0.49 -11.42
N GLY A 44 15.19 -0.39 -10.54
CA GLY A 44 15.99 -1.01 -9.49
C GLY A 44 16.18 -0.13 -8.25
N PRO A 45 17.22 -0.42 -7.43
CA PRO A 45 17.47 0.31 -6.19
C PRO A 45 17.62 1.82 -6.40
N SER A 46 16.85 2.62 -5.67
CA SER A 46 16.75 4.06 -5.91
C SER A 46 16.86 4.89 -4.63
N SER A 47 17.48 6.06 -4.73
CA SER A 47 17.61 6.99 -3.60
C SER A 47 16.28 7.69 -3.27
N ALA A 48 16.14 8.22 -2.05
CA ALA A 48 14.97 9.02 -1.67
C ALA A 48 14.76 10.24 -2.59
N ALA A 49 15.85 10.86 -3.07
CA ALA A 49 15.80 12.02 -3.95
C ALA A 49 15.25 11.64 -5.33
N SER A 50 15.78 10.56 -5.92
CA SER A 50 15.33 10.03 -7.21
C SER A 50 13.85 9.66 -7.16
N ILE A 51 13.42 9.00 -6.08
CA ILE A 51 12.00 8.63 -5.88
C ILE A 51 11.11 9.86 -5.77
N CYS A 52 11.54 10.91 -5.07
CA CYS A 52 10.74 12.14 -4.95
C CYS A 52 10.55 12.84 -6.28
N MET A 53 11.60 12.89 -7.11
CA MET A 53 11.53 13.52 -8.43
C MET A 53 10.58 12.79 -9.36
N GLU A 54 10.60 11.46 -9.35
CA GLU A 54 9.86 10.66 -10.33
C GLU A 54 8.40 10.41 -9.90
N VAL A 55 8.13 10.29 -8.59
CA VAL A 55 6.80 10.00 -8.03
C VAL A 55 6.12 11.27 -7.48
N ASP A 56 6.73 12.44 -7.68
CA ASP A 56 6.23 13.74 -7.22
C ASP A 56 5.92 13.77 -5.72
N ILE A 57 6.87 13.30 -4.90
CA ILE A 57 6.77 13.35 -3.44
C ILE A 57 7.40 14.66 -2.97
N PRO A 58 6.70 15.46 -2.14
CA PRO A 58 7.13 16.83 -1.82
C PRO A 58 8.39 16.92 -0.94
N SER A 59 8.83 15.81 -0.33
CA SER A 59 10.05 15.78 0.48
C SER A 59 10.63 14.38 0.57
N THR A 60 11.96 14.30 0.52
CA THR A 60 12.73 13.05 0.74
C THR A 60 12.44 12.40 2.09
N SER A 61 12.12 13.20 3.11
CA SER A 61 11.74 12.73 4.44
C SER A 61 10.43 11.92 4.45
N LEU A 62 9.55 12.13 3.46
CA LEU A 62 8.26 11.47 3.37
C LEU A 62 8.33 10.12 2.67
N VAL A 63 9.43 9.81 1.95
CA VAL A 63 9.57 8.53 1.22
C VAL A 63 9.46 7.34 2.18
N SER A 64 10.15 7.40 3.32
CA SER A 64 10.05 6.33 4.33
C SER A 64 8.64 6.23 4.93
N ALA A 65 7.92 7.35 5.05
CA ALA A 65 6.55 7.36 5.56
C ALA A 65 5.57 6.74 4.55
N VAL A 66 5.73 7.05 3.25
CA VAL A 66 4.97 6.44 2.16
C VAL A 66 5.21 4.93 2.10
N LEU A 67 6.46 4.50 2.30
CA LEU A 67 6.87 3.10 2.28
C LEU A 67 6.80 2.41 3.65
N LYS A 68 6.28 3.07 4.70
CA LYS A 68 6.36 2.58 6.08
C LYS A 68 5.86 1.14 6.23
N HIS A 69 4.75 0.84 5.58
CA HIS A 69 4.15 -0.48 5.64
C HIS A 69 4.91 -1.52 4.79
N ASP A 70 5.47 -1.12 3.65
CA ASP A 70 6.28 -2.01 2.80
C ASP A 70 7.63 -2.34 3.47
N LEU A 71 8.24 -1.36 4.15
CA LEU A 71 9.42 -1.53 5.00
C LEU A 71 9.11 -2.45 6.18
N ALA A 72 7.98 -2.23 6.88
CA ALA A 72 7.59 -3.07 8.02
C ALA A 72 7.30 -4.52 7.63
N ARG A 73 6.79 -4.74 6.41
CA ARG A 73 6.58 -6.09 5.87
C ARG A 73 7.85 -6.73 5.33
N GLY A 74 8.91 -5.97 5.07
CA GLY A 74 10.13 -6.47 4.43
C GLY A 74 10.04 -6.58 2.90
N CYS A 75 8.98 -6.08 2.29
CA CYS A 75 8.82 -6.03 0.83
C CYS A 75 9.78 -5.02 0.18
N VAL A 76 10.10 -3.95 0.91
CA VAL A 76 11.12 -2.96 0.54
C VAL A 76 12.19 -2.93 1.62
N LYS A 77 13.44 -2.80 1.23
CA LYS A 77 14.60 -2.65 2.12
C LYS A 77 15.29 -1.31 1.86
N LEU A 78 15.92 -0.76 2.89
CA LEU A 78 16.79 0.41 2.78
C LEU A 78 18.23 -0.04 3.04
N ILE A 79 19.04 -0.15 1.98
CA ILE A 79 20.42 -0.61 2.04
C ILE A 79 21.33 0.47 1.47
N ASN A 80 22.34 0.89 2.23
CA ASN A 80 23.30 1.93 1.83
C ASN A 80 22.63 3.24 1.33
N GLY A 81 21.49 3.61 1.92
CA GLY A 81 20.73 4.82 1.54
C GLY A 81 19.87 4.67 0.28
N LEU A 82 19.77 3.46 -0.30
CA LEU A 82 18.92 3.14 -1.44
C LEU A 82 17.76 2.25 -1.02
N TYR A 83 16.57 2.57 -1.53
CA TYR A 83 15.40 1.71 -1.41
C TYR A 83 15.44 0.66 -2.50
N GLU A 84 15.26 -0.60 -2.14
CA GLU A 84 15.20 -1.73 -3.06
C GLU A 84 14.01 -2.62 -2.74
N LEU A 85 13.48 -3.30 -3.76
CA LEU A 85 12.50 -4.34 -3.54
C LEU A 85 13.18 -5.64 -3.15
N ASP A 86 12.61 -6.33 -2.16
CA ASP A 86 13.04 -7.67 -1.82
C ASP A 86 12.51 -8.65 -2.85
N SER A 87 13.38 -9.16 -3.73
CA SER A 87 13.02 -10.11 -4.78
C SER A 87 12.46 -11.43 -4.20
N GLY A 88 12.91 -11.83 -3.01
CA GLY A 88 12.43 -13.04 -2.34
C GLY A 88 11.02 -12.90 -1.76
N TRP A 89 10.53 -11.68 -1.57
CA TRP A 89 9.23 -11.43 -0.93
C TRP A 89 8.06 -11.90 -1.79
N ASP A 90 8.11 -11.64 -3.11
CA ASP A 90 7.05 -12.04 -4.03
C ASP A 90 6.98 -13.57 -4.15
N GLU A 91 8.13 -14.26 -4.15
CA GLU A 91 8.20 -15.73 -4.15
C GLU A 91 7.62 -16.32 -2.87
N GLU A 92 8.02 -15.80 -1.70
CA GLU A 92 7.50 -16.26 -0.41
C GLU A 92 5.99 -16.02 -0.30
N LEU A 93 5.51 -14.87 -0.81
CA LEU A 93 4.09 -14.54 -0.83
C LEU A 93 3.31 -15.52 -1.73
N GLN A 94 3.81 -15.83 -2.93
CA GLN A 94 3.18 -16.82 -3.81
C GLN A 94 3.14 -18.21 -3.19
N GLN A 95 4.21 -18.63 -2.49
CA GLN A 95 4.22 -19.90 -1.77
C GLN A 95 3.16 -19.92 -0.66
N LYS A 96 3.05 -18.85 0.14
CA LYS A 96 2.02 -18.73 1.19
C LYS A 96 0.60 -18.75 0.61
N ILE A 97 0.37 -18.07 -0.51
CA ILE A 97 -0.93 -18.09 -1.21
C ILE A 97 -1.24 -19.50 -1.70
N SER A 98 -0.27 -20.19 -2.30
CA SER A 98 -0.43 -21.57 -2.77
C SER A 98 -0.78 -22.52 -1.62
N GLN A 99 -0.04 -22.44 -0.51
CA GLN A 99 -0.32 -23.22 0.70
C GLN A 99 -1.71 -22.94 1.28
N ALA A 100 -2.10 -21.67 1.34
CA ALA A 100 -3.43 -21.27 1.80
C ALA A 100 -4.54 -21.81 0.88
N LYS A 101 -4.32 -21.76 -0.45
CA LYS A 101 -5.24 -22.34 -1.43
C LYS A 101 -5.39 -23.85 -1.24
N THR A 102 -4.29 -24.58 -1.12
CA THR A 102 -4.32 -26.03 -0.87
C THR A 102 -5.03 -26.36 0.44
N LEU A 103 -4.85 -25.55 1.49
CA LEU A 103 -5.54 -25.75 2.76
C LEU A 103 -7.06 -25.54 2.63
N LEU A 104 -7.49 -24.52 1.88
CA LEU A 104 -8.92 -24.28 1.61
C LEU A 104 -9.54 -25.43 0.80
N GLU A 105 -8.87 -25.88 -0.26
CA GLU A 105 -9.33 -27.00 -1.09
C GLU A 105 -9.43 -28.31 -0.29
N ARG A 106 -8.46 -28.58 0.58
CA ARG A 106 -8.51 -29.74 1.50
C ARG A 106 -9.69 -29.71 2.47
N ASN A 107 -10.19 -28.53 2.80
CA ASN A 107 -11.36 -28.36 3.67
C ASN A 107 -12.68 -28.22 2.88
N GLY A 108 -12.68 -28.54 1.58
CA GLY A 108 -13.88 -28.55 0.73
C GLY A 108 -14.30 -27.19 0.19
N TYR A 109 -13.46 -26.16 0.30
CA TYR A 109 -13.73 -24.85 -0.29
C TYR A 109 -13.14 -24.76 -1.70
N SER A 110 -13.95 -24.33 -2.68
CA SER A 110 -13.47 -24.01 -4.03
C SER A 110 -12.89 -22.61 -4.09
N VAL A 111 -11.65 -22.48 -4.58
CA VAL A 111 -10.98 -21.19 -4.78
C VAL A 111 -11.06 -20.82 -6.27
N GLU A 112 -12.04 -19.98 -6.62
CA GLU A 112 -12.18 -19.45 -7.98
C GLU A 112 -11.34 -18.18 -8.18
N LYS A 113 -10.68 -18.09 -9.34
CA LYS A 113 -9.95 -16.89 -9.72
C LYS A 113 -10.96 -15.92 -10.34
N ARG A 114 -11.28 -14.82 -9.64
CA ARG A 114 -12.07 -13.73 -10.23
C ARG A 114 -11.19 -12.99 -11.25
N SER A 115 -11.56 -13.11 -12.52
CA SER A 115 -11.00 -12.39 -13.67
C SER A 115 -11.38 -10.91 -13.63
#